data_AF-A0A9D5DRM2-F1
#
_entry.id   AF-A0A9D5DRM2-F1
#
_cell.length_a   1.000
_cell.length_b   1.000
_cell.length_c   1.000
_cell.angle_alpha   90.00
_cell.angle_beta   90.00
_cell.angle_gamma   90.00
#
_symmetry.space_group_name_H-M   'P 1'
#
loop_
_entity.id
_entity.type
_entity.pdbx_description
1 polymer ?
#
loop_
_entity_poly.entity_id
_entity_poly.type
_entity_poly.pdbx_seq_one_letter_code
_entity_poly.pdbx_strand_id
1 'polypeptide(L)'
;MVKRFFLSSLIVIVLAACSENEEGTTNDANTENDDQTAEQVESGEASTSSNEEFIGLGEARLGDTYEEFVEAFGEDTSDTEGIGFFQNESIWINYNDTLTYTVVLHFEGTDQVDRSKEEVDDLIQAVLPEDSQFEREEMDEEEELFMLHYTSDQLEATFHTMTGHLSDRTDYREVRADLVPSEENENRFSGIVFSSN
;
A
#
# COMPACT_ATOMS: atom_id res chain seq x y z
N MET A 1 -58.49 5.83 33.39
CA MET A 1 -58.86 4.92 34.49
C MET A 1 -57.58 4.43 35.15
N VAL A 2 -57.57 4.39 36.47
CA VAL A 2 -56.42 4.24 37.37
C VAL A 2 -55.73 2.87 37.27
N LYS A 3 -54.39 2.85 37.39
CA LYS A 3 -53.53 1.91 38.16
C LYS A 3 -52.09 2.16 37.74
N ARG A 4 -51.17 2.78 38.50
CA ARG A 4 -50.71 2.63 39.89
C ARG A 4 -50.22 1.21 40.26
N PHE A 5 -49.05 1.23 40.89
CA PHE A 5 -48.35 0.24 41.73
C PHE A 5 -47.44 -0.76 41.00
N PHE A 6 -46.11 -0.55 41.03
CA PHE A 6 -45.15 -0.81 42.12
C PHE A 6 -44.80 -2.30 42.24
N LEU A 7 -43.52 -2.63 42.02
CA LEU A 7 -42.63 -3.40 42.91
C LEU A 7 -41.37 -3.76 42.09
N SER A 8 -40.22 -3.19 42.44
CA SER A 8 -39.18 -3.84 43.27
C SER A 8 -38.37 -4.89 42.52
N SER A 9 -37.15 -4.50 42.16
CA SER A 9 -35.90 -5.04 42.72
C SER A 9 -34.82 -4.98 41.65
N LEU A 10 -34.09 -3.88 41.61
CA LEU A 10 -32.72 -3.91 41.11
C LEU A 10 -31.80 -3.83 42.32
N ILE A 11 -31.04 -4.90 42.50
CA ILE A 11 -29.93 -5.02 43.43
C ILE A 11 -28.86 -4.02 42.97
N VAL A 12 -28.51 -3.06 43.83
CA VAL A 12 -27.27 -2.28 43.68
C VAL A 12 -26.19 -3.01 44.47
N ILE A 13 -25.22 -3.60 43.76
CA ILE A 13 -23.94 -4.02 44.34
C ILE A 13 -23.13 -2.73 44.56
N VAL A 14 -22.87 -2.42 45.82
CA VAL A 14 -21.93 -1.37 46.22
C VAL A 14 -20.52 -1.90 45.99
N LEU A 15 -19.79 -1.35 45.01
CA LEU A 15 -18.34 -1.51 44.93
C LEU A 15 -17.71 -0.70 46.06
N ALA A 16 -17.26 -1.40 47.09
CA ALA A 16 -16.39 -0.86 48.13
C ALA A 16 -15.01 -0.59 47.53
N ALA A 17 -14.71 0.67 47.24
CA ALA A 17 -13.35 1.18 47.27
C ALA A 17 -12.94 1.30 48.76
N CYS A 18 -12.21 0.32 49.27
CA CYS A 18 -11.44 0.46 50.51
C CYS A 18 -9.99 0.81 50.13
N SER A 19 -9.73 2.10 49.92
CA SER A 19 -8.41 2.68 50.16
C SER A 19 -8.27 2.94 51.65
N GLU A 20 -7.09 2.64 52.20
CA GLU A 20 -6.71 2.85 53.60
C GLU A 20 -7.02 4.27 54.10
N ASN A 21 -7.96 4.32 55.04
CA ASN A 21 -7.92 4.99 56.35
C ASN A 21 -7.07 6.28 56.49
N GLU A 22 -7.72 7.44 56.49
CA GLU A 22 -7.37 8.58 57.36
C GLU A 22 -8.60 9.50 57.55
N GLU A 23 -8.85 9.90 58.79
CA GLU A 23 -10.07 10.55 59.31
C GLU A 23 -10.31 11.98 58.79
N GLY A 24 -11.58 12.39 58.57
CA GLY A 24 -11.88 13.82 58.37
C GLY A 24 -13.25 14.24 57.81
N THR A 25 -14.36 13.92 58.49
CA THR A 25 -15.54 14.79 58.76
C THR A 25 -16.20 15.65 57.63
N THR A 26 -17.36 15.15 57.14
CA THR A 26 -18.65 15.82 56.74
C THR A 26 -18.72 17.00 55.74
N ASN A 27 -19.40 16.80 54.59
CA ASN A 27 -20.81 17.20 54.31
C ASN A 27 -21.15 17.27 52.80
N ASP A 28 -22.14 16.46 52.40
CA ASP A 28 -23.27 16.69 51.47
C ASP A 28 -23.12 17.28 50.04
N ALA A 29 -23.61 16.44 49.10
CA ALA A 29 -24.65 16.72 48.07
C ALA A 29 -24.28 16.88 46.57
N ASN A 30 -24.88 15.98 45.76
CA ASN A 30 -25.83 16.24 44.65
C ASN A 30 -25.45 15.81 43.19
N THR A 31 -26.33 14.95 42.61
CA THR A 31 -26.82 14.86 41.19
C THR A 31 -25.88 14.30 40.10
N GLU A 32 -26.12 13.09 39.54
CA GLU A 32 -26.84 12.73 38.26
C GLU A 32 -26.30 13.47 37.01
N ASN A 33 -26.03 12.93 35.82
CA ASN A 33 -26.26 11.68 35.07
C ASN A 33 -25.16 11.61 33.96
N ASP A 34 -24.76 10.45 33.46
CA ASP A 34 -25.18 9.96 32.13
C ASP A 34 -24.40 8.73 31.64
N ASP A 35 -25.16 7.92 30.93
CA ASP A 35 -24.87 6.65 30.27
C ASP A 35 -23.91 6.83 29.08
N GLN A 36 -22.86 6.00 29.00
CA GLN A 36 -22.42 5.43 27.73
C GLN A 36 -21.50 4.22 27.94
N THR A 37 -22.03 3.09 27.52
CA THR A 37 -21.34 1.81 27.40
C THR A 37 -20.33 1.93 26.25
N ALA A 38 -19.03 1.97 26.58
CA ALA A 38 -17.97 1.80 25.60
C ALA A 38 -17.40 0.39 25.75
N GLU A 39 -17.67 -0.43 24.73
CA GLU A 39 -17.08 -1.74 24.53
C GLU A 39 -15.56 -1.68 24.65
N GLN A 40 -15.01 -2.57 25.48
CA GLN A 40 -13.64 -3.03 25.33
C GLN A 40 -13.53 -3.72 23.96
N VAL A 41 -12.91 -3.04 23.00
CA VAL A 41 -12.20 -3.70 21.90
C VAL A 41 -10.73 -3.52 22.19
N GLU A 42 -10.16 -4.56 22.79
CA GLU A 42 -8.75 -4.81 22.80
C GLU A 42 -8.30 -5.16 21.37
N SER A 43 -7.12 -4.67 21.00
CA SER A 43 -6.28 -5.20 19.94
C SER A 43 -6.72 -4.96 18.49
N GLY A 44 -6.39 -3.76 18.01
CA GLY A 44 -5.73 -3.64 16.71
C GLY A 44 -4.54 -2.72 16.95
N GLU A 45 -3.34 -3.28 17.06
CA GLU A 45 -2.13 -2.50 16.81
C GLU A 45 -2.35 -1.83 15.46
N ALA A 46 -2.58 -0.52 15.47
CA ALA A 46 -2.25 0.28 14.31
C ALA A 46 -0.76 0.02 14.13
N SER A 47 -0.43 -0.83 13.17
CA SER A 47 0.93 -1.02 12.72
C SER A 47 1.39 0.37 12.34
N THR A 48 2.08 1.06 13.24
CA THR A 48 2.88 2.21 12.90
C THR A 48 3.94 1.64 11.98
N SER A 49 3.60 1.53 10.70
CA SER A 49 4.58 1.51 9.64
C SER A 49 5.40 2.76 9.90
N SER A 50 6.59 2.57 10.46
CA SER A 50 7.56 3.64 10.52
C SER A 50 7.84 3.94 9.07
N ASN A 51 7.26 5.00 8.52
CA ASN A 51 7.49 5.42 7.14
C ASN A 51 9.01 5.43 6.91
N GLU A 52 9.50 4.42 6.19
CA GLU A 52 10.93 4.26 5.91
C GLU A 52 11.27 5.07 4.65
N GLU A 53 12.52 5.47 4.56
CA GLU A 53 13.06 6.19 3.40
C GLU A 53 13.07 5.25 2.19
N PHE A 54 12.52 5.70 1.06
CA PHE A 54 12.66 5.01 -0.22
C PHE A 54 14.10 5.19 -0.74
N ILE A 55 14.83 4.08 -0.88
CA ILE A 55 16.27 4.10 -1.16
C ILE A 55 16.55 4.14 -2.67
N GLY A 56 15.54 3.93 -3.52
CA GLY A 56 15.66 3.94 -4.99
C GLY A 56 15.47 2.56 -5.61
N LEU A 57 15.73 2.47 -6.92
CA LEU A 57 15.40 1.29 -7.75
C LEU A 57 16.58 0.36 -8.05
N GLY A 58 17.74 0.54 -7.42
CA GLY A 58 18.88 -0.34 -7.65
C GLY A 58 19.26 -0.45 -9.14
N GLU A 59 19.65 -1.66 -9.57
CA GLU A 59 19.95 -1.98 -10.98
C GLU A 59 18.92 -2.89 -11.65
N ALA A 60 17.96 -3.45 -10.89
CA ALA A 60 16.96 -4.39 -11.40
C ALA A 60 15.82 -3.68 -12.14
N ARG A 61 15.35 -4.29 -13.24
CA ARG A 61 14.43 -3.71 -14.21
C ARG A 61 13.27 -4.64 -14.55
N LEU A 62 12.23 -4.09 -15.16
CA LEU A 62 11.16 -4.90 -15.73
C LEU A 62 11.75 -5.88 -16.77
N GLY A 63 11.36 -7.16 -16.68
CA GLY A 63 11.90 -8.23 -17.51
C GLY A 63 13.09 -9.00 -16.91
N ASP A 64 13.67 -8.52 -15.82
CA ASP A 64 14.71 -9.24 -15.08
C ASP A 64 14.10 -10.36 -14.22
N THR A 65 14.95 -11.28 -13.78
CA THR A 65 14.61 -12.43 -12.94
C THR A 65 14.28 -12.02 -11.50
N TYR A 66 13.55 -12.88 -10.78
CA TYR A 66 13.30 -12.67 -9.34
C TYR A 66 14.61 -12.56 -8.54
N GLU A 67 15.61 -13.38 -8.89
CA GLU A 67 16.91 -13.37 -8.22
C GLU A 67 17.66 -12.04 -8.39
N GLU A 68 17.53 -11.38 -9.53
CA GLU A 68 18.12 -10.05 -9.76
C GLU A 68 17.46 -8.98 -8.88
N PHE A 69 16.15 -9.07 -8.64
CA PHE A 69 15.47 -8.20 -7.67
C PHE A 69 15.92 -8.47 -6.23
N VAL A 70 16.05 -9.74 -5.84
CA VAL A 70 16.58 -10.11 -4.51
C VAL A 70 18.02 -9.63 -4.33
N GLU A 71 18.86 -9.71 -5.36
CA GLU A 71 20.22 -9.18 -5.31
C GLU A 71 20.25 -7.65 -5.19
N ALA A 72 19.37 -6.95 -5.91
CA ALA A 72 19.31 -5.49 -5.90
C ALA A 72 18.73 -4.92 -4.59
N PHE A 73 17.71 -5.56 -4.01
CA PHE A 73 16.92 -4.98 -2.92
C PHE A 73 16.97 -5.74 -1.60
N GLY A 74 17.53 -6.95 -1.60
CA GLY A 74 17.67 -7.78 -0.40
C GLY A 74 16.50 -8.75 -0.22
N GLU A 75 16.11 -8.95 1.04
CA GLU A 75 15.13 -9.98 1.41
C GLU A 75 13.72 -9.61 0.94
N ASP A 76 13.08 -10.55 0.25
CA ASP A 76 11.67 -10.52 -0.09
C ASP A 76 10.82 -10.81 1.16
N THR A 77 9.88 -9.93 1.47
CA THR A 77 8.99 -10.07 2.63
C THR A 77 7.62 -10.69 2.29
N SER A 78 7.38 -11.03 1.03
CA SER A 78 6.15 -11.70 0.58
C SER A 78 6.08 -13.16 1.07
N ASP A 79 4.88 -13.59 1.44
CA ASP A 79 4.56 -15.00 1.75
C ASP A 79 3.90 -15.73 0.57
N THR A 80 3.75 -15.04 -0.57
CA THR A 80 2.95 -15.49 -1.71
C THR A 80 3.84 -15.73 -2.94
N GLU A 81 3.79 -16.94 -3.47
CA GLU A 81 4.54 -17.32 -4.68
C GLU A 81 4.12 -16.47 -5.90
N GLY A 82 5.11 -15.98 -6.65
CA GLY A 82 4.91 -15.11 -7.81
C GLY A 82 4.69 -13.63 -7.47
N ILE A 83 4.72 -13.28 -6.18
CA ILE A 83 4.68 -11.90 -5.68
C ILE A 83 5.91 -11.67 -4.80
N GLY A 84 6.62 -10.56 -5.01
CA GLY A 84 7.76 -10.17 -4.19
C GLY A 84 7.56 -8.77 -3.61
N PHE A 85 7.91 -8.58 -2.34
CA PHE A 85 7.84 -7.29 -1.64
C PHE A 85 9.22 -6.88 -1.14
N PHE A 86 9.63 -5.65 -1.47
CA PHE A 86 10.91 -5.09 -1.09
C PHE A 86 10.76 -3.68 -0.52
N GLN A 87 11.77 -3.22 0.22
CA GLN A 87 11.83 -1.88 0.83
C GLN A 87 10.53 -1.52 1.57
N ASN A 88 10.15 -2.34 2.56
CA ASN A 88 8.94 -2.15 3.37
C ASN A 88 7.68 -1.98 2.51
N GLU A 89 7.50 -2.88 1.54
CA GLU A 89 6.35 -2.92 0.62
C GLU A 89 6.24 -1.72 -0.35
N SER A 90 7.23 -0.83 -0.40
CA SER A 90 7.25 0.28 -1.36
C SER A 90 7.58 -0.17 -2.79
N ILE A 91 8.16 -1.37 -2.95
CA ILE A 91 8.36 -2.03 -4.24
C ILE A 91 7.65 -3.38 -4.19
N TRP A 92 6.71 -3.58 -5.11
CA TRP A 92 6.05 -4.86 -5.35
C TRP A 92 6.34 -5.34 -6.77
N ILE A 93 6.71 -6.60 -6.93
CA ILE A 93 6.80 -7.25 -8.23
C ILE A 93 5.81 -8.41 -8.39
N ASN A 94 5.29 -8.58 -9.61
CA ASN A 94 4.74 -9.87 -10.03
C ASN A 94 5.71 -10.54 -10.99
N TYR A 95 6.01 -11.80 -10.71
CA TYR A 95 6.94 -12.60 -11.49
C TYR A 95 6.39 -14.01 -11.72
N ASN A 96 6.96 -14.68 -12.71
CA ASN A 96 6.77 -16.11 -12.93
C ASN A 96 8.13 -16.81 -12.83
N ASP A 97 8.21 -18.10 -13.15
CA ASP A 97 9.45 -18.89 -13.13
C ASP A 97 10.61 -18.33 -13.98
N THR A 98 10.34 -17.28 -14.75
CA THR A 98 11.22 -16.76 -15.79
C THR A 98 11.64 -15.32 -15.51
N LEU A 99 10.67 -14.44 -15.27
CA LEU A 99 10.91 -13.00 -15.26
C LEU A 99 9.83 -12.27 -14.46
N THR A 100 10.14 -11.02 -14.14
CA THR A 100 9.23 -10.02 -13.60
C THR A 100 8.48 -9.32 -14.73
N TYR A 101 7.14 -9.36 -14.69
CA TYR A 101 6.26 -8.77 -15.71
C TYR A 101 5.40 -7.61 -15.16
N THR A 102 5.47 -7.35 -13.85
CA THR A 102 4.88 -6.16 -13.24
C THR A 102 5.81 -5.66 -12.15
N VAL A 103 6.00 -4.34 -12.09
CA VAL A 103 6.68 -3.65 -10.99
C VAL A 103 5.76 -2.52 -10.52
N VAL A 104 5.49 -2.44 -9.24
CA VAL A 104 4.66 -1.41 -8.60
C VAL A 104 5.54 -0.65 -7.63
N LEU A 105 5.55 0.68 -7.77
CA LEU A 105 6.19 1.60 -6.84
C LEU A 105 5.10 2.31 -6.04
N HIS A 106 4.98 1.97 -4.76
CA HIS A 106 3.96 2.50 -3.86
C HIS A 106 4.58 3.52 -2.90
N PHE A 107 4.37 4.81 -3.15
CA PHE A 107 5.03 5.85 -2.37
C PHE A 107 4.31 6.19 -1.07
N GLU A 108 3.01 5.89 -0.96
CA GLU A 108 2.21 6.18 0.23
C GLU A 108 2.74 5.48 1.49
N GLY A 109 3.41 4.33 1.33
CA GLY A 109 4.09 3.61 2.43
C GLY A 109 5.42 4.23 2.88
N THR A 110 5.87 5.32 2.26
CA THR A 110 7.18 5.94 2.49
C THR A 110 7.07 7.29 3.20
N ASP A 111 8.19 7.87 3.61
CA ASP A 111 8.24 9.24 4.14
C ASP A 111 8.08 10.32 3.05
N GLN A 112 8.04 9.90 1.78
CA GLN A 112 7.93 10.71 0.57
C GLN A 112 6.72 10.26 -0.26
N VAL A 113 5.54 10.43 0.34
CA VAL A 113 4.23 10.01 -0.20
C VAL A 113 3.97 10.51 -1.61
N ASP A 114 4.36 11.75 -1.88
CA ASP A 114 4.17 12.35 -3.18
C ASP A 114 5.50 12.60 -3.87
N ARG A 115 5.58 12.33 -5.18
CA ARG A 115 6.74 12.61 -6.03
C ARG A 115 6.42 13.64 -7.09
N SER A 116 7.38 14.51 -7.39
CA SER A 116 7.26 15.44 -8.52
C SER A 116 7.35 14.69 -9.86
N LYS A 117 6.87 15.31 -10.93
CA LYS A 117 7.00 14.73 -12.28
C LYS A 117 8.44 14.40 -12.67
N GLU A 118 9.41 15.25 -12.32
CA GLU A 118 10.83 15.01 -12.62
C GLU A 118 11.34 13.75 -11.93
N GLU A 119 11.03 13.57 -10.65
CA GLU A 119 11.38 12.35 -9.90
C GLU A 119 10.70 11.10 -10.50
N VAL A 120 9.43 11.22 -10.91
CA VAL A 120 8.70 10.12 -11.57
C VAL A 120 9.33 9.75 -12.90
N ASP A 121 9.70 10.73 -13.72
CA ASP A 121 10.33 10.49 -15.02
C ASP A 121 11.70 9.79 -14.84
N ASP A 122 12.45 10.13 -13.79
CA ASP A 122 13.71 9.46 -13.42
C ASP A 122 13.47 8.01 -12.95
N LEU A 123 12.43 7.77 -12.14
CA LEU A 123 12.06 6.43 -11.69
C LEU A 123 11.63 5.53 -12.87
N ILE A 124 10.85 6.08 -13.81
CA ILE A 124 10.46 5.37 -15.02
C ILE A 124 11.69 4.94 -15.83
N GLN A 125 12.66 5.83 -16.04
CA GLN A 125 13.88 5.51 -16.77
C GLN A 125 14.73 4.44 -16.07
N ALA A 126 14.67 4.35 -14.74
CA ALA A 126 15.38 3.35 -13.98
C ALA A 126 14.72 1.96 -14.03
N VAL A 127 13.38 1.86 -14.03
CA VAL A 127 12.67 0.56 -14.11
C VAL A 127 12.64 0.00 -15.53
N LEU A 128 12.53 0.85 -16.54
CA LEU A 128 12.39 0.41 -17.92
C LEU A 128 13.72 -0.15 -18.49
N PRO A 129 13.65 -1.14 -19.39
CA PRO A 129 14.79 -1.55 -20.20
C PRO A 129 15.44 -0.36 -20.90
N GLU A 130 16.76 -0.43 -21.07
CA GLU A 130 17.59 0.64 -21.64
C GLU A 130 17.22 1.03 -23.08
N ASP A 131 16.64 0.11 -23.83
CA ASP A 131 16.20 0.31 -25.21
C ASP A 131 14.76 0.83 -25.32
N SER A 132 14.08 1.07 -24.19
CA SER A 132 12.68 1.46 -24.16
C SER A 132 12.45 2.80 -24.84
N GLN A 133 11.47 2.87 -25.75
CA GLN A 133 11.11 4.08 -26.48
C GLN A 133 9.69 4.52 -26.13
N PHE A 134 9.53 5.79 -25.79
CA PHE A 134 8.22 6.38 -25.53
C PHE A 134 7.40 6.47 -26.84
N GLU A 135 6.16 5.98 -26.79
CA GLU A 135 5.24 6.00 -27.92
C GLU A 135 4.15 7.06 -27.76
N ARG A 136 3.46 7.04 -26.62
CA ARG A 136 2.29 7.88 -26.37
C ARG A 136 1.96 8.01 -24.88
N GLU A 137 1.20 9.05 -24.58
CA GLU A 137 0.57 9.32 -23.29
C GLU A 137 -0.95 9.35 -23.48
N GLU A 138 -1.67 8.74 -22.55
CA GLU A 138 -3.13 8.70 -22.51
C GLU A 138 -3.61 9.00 -21.09
N MET A 139 -4.77 9.65 -20.94
CA MET A 139 -5.41 9.85 -19.64
C MET A 139 -6.63 8.94 -19.56
N ASP A 140 -6.70 8.11 -18.53
CA ASP A 140 -7.92 7.38 -18.19
C ASP A 140 -8.80 8.28 -17.33
N GLU A 141 -9.90 8.79 -17.88
CA GLU A 141 -10.84 9.65 -17.15
C GLU A 141 -11.67 8.87 -16.11
N GLU A 142 -11.82 7.55 -16.26
CA GLU A 142 -12.60 6.72 -15.32
C GLU A 142 -11.79 6.40 -14.07
N GLU A 143 -10.51 6.06 -14.26
CA GLU A 143 -9.59 5.72 -13.17
C GLU A 143 -8.75 6.93 -12.68
N GLU A 144 -8.87 8.07 -13.35
CA GLU A 144 -8.12 9.32 -13.08
C GLU A 144 -6.58 9.13 -13.12
N LEU A 145 -6.08 8.35 -14.06
CA LEU A 145 -4.66 7.97 -14.19
C LEU A 145 -4.02 8.55 -15.46
N PHE A 146 -2.70 8.76 -15.43
CA PHE A 146 -1.90 8.99 -16.66
C PHE A 146 -1.21 7.70 -17.07
N MET A 147 -1.48 7.22 -18.28
CA MET A 147 -0.87 6.02 -18.86
C MET A 147 0.22 6.42 -19.85
N LEU A 148 1.45 5.99 -19.60
CA LEU A 148 2.59 6.19 -20.49
C LEU A 148 2.96 4.88 -21.16
N HIS A 149 2.98 4.87 -22.49
CA HIS A 149 3.26 3.67 -23.28
C HIS A 149 4.66 3.70 -23.87
N TYR A 150 5.36 2.59 -23.75
CA TYR A 150 6.72 2.38 -24.24
C TYR A 150 6.82 1.10 -25.05
N THR A 151 7.82 1.02 -25.91
CA THR A 151 8.19 -0.21 -26.65
C THR A 151 9.64 -0.61 -26.36
N SER A 152 9.92 -1.90 -26.18
CA SER A 152 11.27 -2.46 -25.98
C SER A 152 11.46 -3.75 -26.79
N ASP A 153 12.51 -3.79 -27.62
CA ASP A 153 12.91 -4.99 -28.35
C ASP A 153 13.56 -6.02 -27.39
N GLN A 154 14.24 -5.54 -26.34
CA GLN A 154 14.84 -6.39 -25.31
C GLN A 154 13.79 -7.20 -24.56
N LEU A 155 12.69 -6.56 -24.12
CA LEU A 155 11.61 -7.28 -23.45
C LEU A 155 10.98 -8.33 -24.35
N GLU A 156 10.69 -7.96 -25.60
CA GLU A 156 10.12 -8.90 -26.57
C GLU A 156 11.03 -10.12 -26.76
N ALA A 157 12.34 -9.91 -26.88
CA ALA A 157 13.32 -10.99 -27.02
C ALA A 157 13.37 -11.89 -25.77
N THR A 158 13.29 -11.30 -24.57
CA THR A 158 13.25 -12.03 -23.30
C THR A 158 12.00 -12.91 -23.21
N PHE A 159 10.82 -12.34 -23.47
CA PHE A 159 9.56 -13.09 -23.47
C PHE A 159 9.49 -14.17 -24.56
N HIS A 160 9.98 -13.89 -25.77
CA HIS A 160 10.02 -14.85 -26.87
C HIS A 160 10.93 -16.06 -26.59
N THR A 161 12.11 -15.81 -26.03
CA THR A 161 13.08 -16.88 -25.75
C THR A 161 12.53 -17.88 -24.74
N MET A 162 11.70 -17.41 -23.81
CA MET A 162 11.27 -18.19 -22.65
C MET A 162 9.92 -18.89 -22.83
N THR A 163 8.97 -18.28 -23.56
CA THR A 163 7.64 -18.89 -23.78
C THR A 163 7.62 -19.95 -24.88
N GLY A 164 8.69 -20.05 -25.68
CA GLY A 164 8.91 -21.11 -26.66
C GLY A 164 7.93 -21.15 -27.83
N HIS A 165 6.82 -20.42 -27.82
CA HIS A 165 5.77 -20.38 -28.85
C HIS A 165 5.18 -18.98 -29.05
N LEU A 166 5.10 -18.60 -30.33
CA LEU A 166 4.39 -17.43 -30.85
C LEU A 166 2.88 -17.59 -30.64
N SER A 167 2.31 -16.82 -29.72
CA SER A 167 0.95 -16.34 -29.95
C SER A 167 1.10 -15.09 -30.81
N ASP A 168 0.66 -15.11 -32.08
CA ASP A 168 0.72 -13.99 -33.04
C ASP A 168 -0.14 -12.76 -32.61
N ARG A 169 -0.46 -12.63 -31.31
CA ARG A 169 -1.46 -11.71 -30.78
C ARG A 169 -1.02 -10.91 -29.56
N THR A 170 0.13 -11.23 -28.96
CA THR A 170 0.63 -10.50 -27.79
C THR A 170 1.91 -9.79 -28.19
N ASP A 171 1.86 -8.47 -28.23
CA ASP A 171 3.03 -7.64 -28.52
C ASP A 171 3.79 -7.42 -27.21
N TYR A 172 4.68 -8.36 -26.89
CA TYR A 172 5.53 -8.34 -25.68
C TYR A 172 6.53 -7.18 -25.66
N ARG A 173 6.51 -6.31 -26.68
CA ARG A 173 7.28 -5.07 -26.72
C ARG A 173 6.65 -3.99 -25.85
N GLU A 174 5.33 -4.01 -25.65
CA GLU A 174 4.62 -2.90 -25.01
C GLU A 174 4.77 -2.95 -23.49
N VAL A 175 5.26 -1.85 -22.93
CA VAL A 175 5.23 -1.56 -21.50
C VAL A 175 4.33 -0.38 -21.26
N ARG A 176 3.49 -0.48 -20.23
CA ARG A 176 2.67 0.62 -19.73
C ARG A 176 3.12 1.03 -18.34
N ALA A 177 3.34 2.31 -18.12
CA ALA A 177 3.55 2.92 -16.80
C ALA A 177 2.33 3.76 -16.44
N ASP A 178 1.56 3.31 -15.45
CA ASP A 178 0.35 3.98 -14.95
C ASP A 178 0.74 4.85 -13.76
N LEU A 179 0.62 6.18 -13.92
CA LEU A 179 0.93 7.15 -12.90
C LEU A 179 -0.33 7.51 -12.13
N VAL A 180 -0.29 7.34 -10.80
CA VAL A 180 -1.40 7.67 -9.91
C VAL A 180 -1.21 9.11 -9.41
N PRO A 181 -2.06 10.07 -9.79
CA PRO A 181 -1.96 11.44 -9.30
C PRO A 181 -2.21 11.52 -7.80
N SER A 182 -1.55 12.47 -7.14
CA SER A 182 -1.80 12.80 -5.73
C SER A 182 -3.13 13.52 -5.58
N GLU A 183 -3.93 13.12 -4.58
CA GLU A 183 -5.20 13.80 -4.24
C GLU A 183 -4.99 15.28 -3.85
N GLU A 184 -3.81 15.62 -3.33
CA GLU A 184 -3.51 16.97 -2.85
C GLU A 184 -2.93 17.89 -3.93
N ASN A 185 -2.33 17.32 -4.99
CA ASN A 185 -1.62 18.09 -6.01
C ASN A 185 -1.58 17.38 -7.37
N GLU A 186 -2.25 17.96 -8.36
CA GLU A 186 -2.35 17.45 -9.74
C GLU A 186 -1.00 17.30 -10.48
N ASN A 187 0.11 17.84 -9.95
CA ASN A 187 1.46 17.70 -10.53
C ASN A 187 2.38 16.82 -9.68
N ARG A 188 1.81 16.05 -8.75
CA ARG A 188 2.53 15.07 -7.95
C ARG A 188 1.85 13.71 -8.08
N PHE A 189 2.61 12.66 -7.81
CA PHE A 189 2.17 11.27 -7.98
C PHE A 189 2.44 10.46 -6.72
N SER A 190 1.51 9.58 -6.36
CA SER A 190 1.56 8.72 -5.17
C SER A 190 1.98 7.27 -5.47
N GLY A 191 2.06 6.91 -6.75
CA GLY A 191 2.58 5.61 -7.17
C GLY A 191 2.72 5.47 -8.68
N ILE A 192 3.39 4.38 -9.07
CA ILE A 192 3.57 3.98 -10.48
C ILE A 192 3.37 2.47 -10.61
N VAL A 193 2.61 2.04 -11.62
CA VAL A 193 2.51 0.62 -11.98
C VAL A 193 3.10 0.40 -13.38
N PHE A 194 4.16 -0.39 -13.46
CA PHE A 194 4.76 -0.85 -14.71
C PHE A 194 4.23 -2.24 -15.06
N SER A 195 3.72 -2.42 -16.28
CA SER A 195 3.24 -3.71 -16.76
C SER A 195 3.67 -3.96 -18.21
N SER A 196 4.16 -5.17 -18.49
CA SER A 196 4.40 -5.66 -19.86
C SER A 196 3.28 -6.61 -20.28
N ASN A 197 2.75 -6.46 -21.50
CA ASN A 197 1.68 -7.29 -22.04
C ASN A 197 2.17 -8.61 -22.64
#